data_AF-A0A9W6WMR7-F1
#
_entry.id   AF-A0A9W6WMR7-F1
#
_cell.length_a   1.000
_cell.length_b   1.000
_cell.length_c   1.000
_cell.angle_alpha   90.00
_cell.angle_beta   90.00
_cell.angle_gamma   90.00
#
_symmetry.space_group_name_H-M   'P 1'
#
loop_
_entity.id
_entity.type
_entity.pdbx_description
1 polymer ?
#
loop_
_entity_poly.entity_id
_entity_poly.type
_entity_poly.pdbx_seq_one_letter_code
_entity_poly.pdbx_strand_id
1 'polypeptide(L)'
;MTAADEEAWDEWEDDTSDTAAQRSASCNAHDHEDKTQTHPTTPKSPSSDPEKWGFSLSELEHEMAGLSPAAYATPSSGPDASLSREEALLLSVDDLPSALRAGDERVRILRALALVARLHVESARCSFAQLQGDAQVTPDQLQSIQQQLQQLAGEWGDRELLQTSVAPATRQQLEEMTGLLHNALDAENGDLTLFQEVLEQLFDGLPEQKLVLSTNWLKEQGDVEVKQTTSYLDQVLAISSDEPGNEHRMPTLSEAEIFQDAKDIGRDELLINGERVEGTRGYDAVVDALQHELEHVLAREAGKTPEQTPMAMSNALQSIAMAVLHASNRTESGGSSYELLGKFLTNHEMDRVLLRPASARAAPLEVHIDVGPYVEAVPGSKEVTWAFGLRVKLAAVTWYLVCDAEDPTNELYEVETTFNNRLAFPVGLTPFHPLDSMRKDRGDVAVRLVLRAAATSPRQHVE
;
A
#
# COMPACT_ATOMS: atom_id res chain seq x y z
N MET A 1 -48.10 42.47 23.83
CA MET A 1 -48.45 42.59 22.40
C MET A 1 -47.39 41.79 21.66
N THR A 2 -47.59 40.50 21.36
CA THR A 2 -48.31 39.92 20.19
C THR A 2 -47.76 40.47 18.86
N ALA A 3 -47.41 39.70 17.83
CA ALA A 3 -47.45 38.28 17.47
C ALA A 3 -46.57 38.15 16.18
N ALA A 4 -45.85 37.05 15.94
CA ALA A 4 -46.18 35.93 15.01
C ALA A 4 -46.10 36.33 13.51
N ASP A 5 -45.55 35.56 12.55
CA ASP A 5 -45.59 34.12 12.22
C ASP A 5 -44.25 33.72 11.55
N GLU A 6 -43.59 32.58 11.84
CA GLU A 6 -43.88 31.14 11.53
C GLU A 6 -43.64 30.71 10.06
N GLU A 7 -42.70 29.76 9.88
CA GLU A 7 -42.82 28.50 9.10
C GLU A 7 -41.44 27.78 9.15
N ALA A 8 -41.24 26.77 9.99
CA ALA A 8 -41.68 25.37 9.86
C ALA A 8 -40.70 24.51 9.05
N TRP A 9 -39.87 23.74 9.78
CA TRP A 9 -39.29 22.49 9.31
C TRP A 9 -39.43 21.47 10.45
N ASP A 10 -40.55 20.74 10.42
CA ASP A 10 -40.88 19.54 11.19
C ASP A 10 -39.71 18.52 11.11
N GLU A 11 -39.17 17.93 12.18
CA GLU A 11 -39.79 17.08 13.21
C GLU A 11 -40.55 15.87 12.62
N TRP A 12 -39.84 14.75 12.47
CA TRP A 12 -40.39 13.39 12.46
C TRP A 12 -39.45 12.54 13.33
N GLU A 13 -39.68 12.56 14.63
CA GLU A 13 -40.36 11.50 15.40
C GLU A 13 -39.44 10.30 15.69
N ASP A 14 -38.74 10.40 16.83
CA ASP A 14 -38.50 9.28 17.72
C ASP A 14 -39.85 8.83 18.29
N ASP A 15 -40.12 7.52 18.27
CA ASP A 15 -41.03 6.91 19.22
C ASP A 15 -40.30 5.82 20.00
N THR A 16 -40.10 6.16 21.26
CA THR A 16 -39.42 5.43 22.33
C THR A 16 -40.15 4.15 22.75
N SER A 17 -39.42 3.16 23.27
CA SER A 17 -39.78 2.59 24.58
C SER A 17 -38.56 1.99 25.29
N ASP A 18 -38.05 2.78 26.24
CA ASP A 18 -37.59 2.41 27.59
C ASP A 18 -37.44 0.93 27.96
N THR A 19 -36.28 0.57 28.54
CA THR A 19 -36.21 0.54 30.02
C THR A 19 -34.78 0.52 30.55
N ALA A 20 -34.54 1.44 31.48
CA ALA A 20 -33.36 1.57 32.30
C ALA A 20 -33.19 0.42 33.30
N ALA A 21 -31.93 0.08 33.61
CA ALA A 21 -31.54 -0.34 34.95
C ALA A 21 -30.08 0.07 35.22
N GLN A 22 -29.93 1.22 35.89
CA GLN A 22 -28.75 1.57 36.68
C GLN A 22 -28.43 0.45 37.69
N ARG A 23 -27.13 0.19 37.90
CA ARG A 23 -26.59 0.01 39.25
C ARG A 23 -25.07 0.26 39.29
N SER A 24 -24.74 1.37 39.93
CA SER A 24 -23.49 1.66 40.64
C SER A 24 -23.10 0.55 41.61
N ALA A 25 -21.80 0.26 41.76
CA ALA A 25 -21.05 0.52 43.00
C ALA A 25 -19.65 -0.11 42.98
N SER A 26 -18.75 0.63 43.61
CA SER A 26 -17.35 0.41 43.93
C SER A 26 -17.04 -0.78 44.86
N CYS A 27 -15.74 -1.10 44.89
CA CYS A 27 -14.88 -1.27 46.07
C CYS A 27 -14.29 -2.66 46.39
N ASN A 28 -12.95 -2.59 46.57
CA ASN A 28 -12.10 -3.26 47.54
C ASN A 28 -11.49 -4.63 47.22
N ALA A 29 -10.21 -4.54 46.84
CA ALA A 29 -9.06 -5.17 47.47
C ALA A 29 -9.32 -6.09 48.67
N HIS A 30 -8.74 -7.29 48.62
CA HIS A 30 -8.08 -7.89 49.78
C HIS A 30 -6.94 -8.83 49.38
N ASP A 31 -5.86 -8.65 50.14
CA ASP A 31 -4.59 -9.36 50.15
C ASP A 31 -4.74 -10.86 50.39
N HIS A 32 -3.79 -11.63 49.86
CA HIS A 32 -3.18 -12.71 50.63
C HIS A 32 -1.79 -13.05 50.07
N GLU A 33 -0.75 -12.63 50.79
CA GLU A 33 0.55 -13.29 50.82
C GLU A 33 0.40 -14.66 51.51
N ASP A 34 1.04 -15.71 50.98
CA ASP A 34 2.04 -16.46 51.76
C ASP A 34 2.84 -17.50 50.93
N LYS A 35 4.17 -17.34 51.03
CA LYS A 35 5.23 -18.36 51.21
C LYS A 35 5.51 -19.48 50.20
N THR A 36 6.66 -19.29 49.53
CA THR A 36 7.85 -20.17 49.43
C THR A 36 7.69 -21.69 49.31
N GLN A 37 8.17 -22.25 48.19
CA GLN A 37 9.08 -23.41 48.19
C GLN A 37 9.87 -23.53 46.88
N THR A 38 11.19 -23.43 46.99
CA THR A 38 12.19 -23.70 45.95
C THR A 38 12.60 -25.16 46.02
N HIS A 39 12.47 -25.89 44.91
CA HIS A 39 13.31 -27.07 44.64
C HIS A 39 13.65 -27.17 43.14
N PRO A 40 14.86 -27.67 42.82
CA PRO A 40 15.51 -27.48 41.54
C PRO A 40 15.02 -28.52 40.52
N THR A 41 14.57 -28.08 39.35
CA THR A 41 14.28 -28.99 38.24
C THR A 41 15.28 -28.75 37.12
N THR A 42 16.03 -29.80 36.85
CA THR A 42 16.90 -30.07 35.71
C THR A 42 16.36 -29.47 34.40
N PRO A 43 17.21 -28.86 33.54
CA PRO A 43 16.74 -28.28 32.29
C PRO A 43 16.23 -29.38 31.36
N LYS A 44 14.90 -29.47 31.23
CA LYS A 44 14.27 -30.18 30.12
C LYS A 44 14.63 -29.44 28.84
N SER A 45 15.08 -30.22 27.85
CA SER A 45 15.16 -29.83 26.45
C SER A 45 13.89 -29.08 26.03
N PRO A 46 13.99 -28.06 25.14
CA PRO A 46 12.85 -27.24 24.78
C PRO A 46 11.78 -28.14 24.15
N SER A 47 10.70 -28.37 24.89
CA SER A 47 9.45 -28.80 24.29
C SER A 47 9.02 -27.68 23.36
N SER A 48 8.91 -28.00 22.08
CA SER A 48 8.18 -27.21 21.11
C SER A 48 6.74 -27.07 21.60
N ASP A 49 6.45 -25.97 22.31
CA ASP A 49 5.08 -25.58 22.60
C ASP A 49 4.40 -25.29 21.26
N PRO A 50 3.34 -26.03 20.89
CA PRO A 50 2.55 -25.75 19.68
C PRO A 50 1.80 -24.40 19.77
N GLU A 51 1.89 -23.70 20.90
CA GLU A 51 1.20 -22.44 21.19
C GLU A 51 1.99 -21.19 20.79
N LYS A 52 3.26 -21.31 20.40
CA LYS A 52 4.06 -20.13 20.05
C LYS A 52 3.84 -19.77 18.58
N TRP A 53 2.90 -18.87 18.34
CA TRP A 53 2.69 -18.27 17.02
C TRP A 53 3.99 -17.59 16.54
N GLY A 54 4.44 -17.94 15.34
CA GLY A 54 5.68 -17.47 14.72
C GLY A 54 6.16 -18.45 13.64
N PHE A 55 7.10 -18.01 12.78
CA PHE A 55 7.67 -18.91 11.77
C PHE A 55 8.54 -19.97 12.43
N SER A 56 8.12 -21.21 12.30
CA SER A 56 8.88 -22.35 12.77
C SER A 56 9.71 -22.94 11.64
N LEU A 57 11.05 -22.83 11.75
CA LEU A 57 11.97 -23.48 10.82
C LEU A 57 11.78 -25.01 10.83
N SER A 58 11.40 -25.59 11.97
CA SER A 58 11.14 -27.03 12.08
C SER A 58 9.83 -27.46 11.41
N GLU A 59 8.82 -26.58 11.34
CA GLU A 59 7.59 -26.85 10.56
C GLU A 59 7.89 -26.76 9.05
N LEU A 60 8.68 -25.77 8.62
CA LEU A 60 9.16 -25.69 7.24
C LEU A 60 9.99 -26.93 6.86
N GLU A 61 10.93 -27.34 7.70
CA GLU A 61 11.74 -28.54 7.48
C GLU A 61 10.87 -29.80 7.38
N HIS A 62 9.81 -29.90 8.19
CA HIS A 62 8.85 -30.99 8.14
C HIS A 62 8.03 -30.99 6.84
N GLU A 63 7.56 -29.83 6.39
CA GLU A 63 6.82 -29.68 5.13
C GLU A 63 7.71 -29.93 3.91
N MET A 64 8.94 -29.40 3.90
CA MET A 64 9.94 -29.68 2.87
C MET A 64 10.32 -31.16 2.83
N ALA A 65 10.36 -31.85 3.98
CA ALA A 65 10.54 -33.30 4.05
C ALA A 65 9.32 -34.09 3.55
N GLY A 66 8.12 -33.49 3.59
CA GLY A 66 6.87 -34.04 3.06
C GLY A 66 6.73 -33.94 1.54
N LEU A 67 7.48 -33.05 0.89
CA LEU A 67 7.57 -32.93 -0.57
C LEU A 67 8.38 -34.12 -1.15
N SER A 68 7.71 -35.26 -1.37
CA SER A 68 8.35 -36.44 -1.96
C SER A 68 8.84 -36.18 -3.39
N PRO A 69 10.06 -36.63 -3.78
CA PRO A 69 10.55 -36.60 -5.17
C PRO A 69 9.83 -37.56 -6.14
N ALA A 70 8.64 -38.05 -5.81
CA ALA A 70 8.09 -39.30 -6.37
C ALA A 70 6.92 -39.13 -7.36
N ALA A 71 6.79 -37.97 -8.02
CA ALA A 71 5.82 -37.77 -9.11
C ALA A 71 6.46 -37.64 -10.50
N TYR A 72 7.77 -37.85 -10.64
CA TYR A 72 8.40 -38.06 -11.95
C TYR A 72 8.20 -39.51 -12.42
N ALA A 73 6.93 -39.89 -12.62
CA ALA A 73 6.62 -40.98 -13.52
C ALA A 73 6.83 -40.47 -14.95
N THR A 74 7.88 -41.00 -15.57
CA THR A 74 8.27 -40.79 -16.96
C THR A 74 7.08 -40.94 -17.93
N PRO A 75 6.79 -39.94 -18.80
CA PRO A 75 6.00 -40.19 -19.99
C PRO A 75 6.97 -40.54 -21.12
N SER A 76 7.47 -41.77 -21.11
CA SER A 76 8.02 -42.36 -22.34
C SER A 76 6.88 -43.07 -23.07
N SER A 77 6.26 -42.41 -24.05
CA SER A 77 5.90 -42.97 -25.37
C SER A 77 4.80 -42.16 -26.07
N GLY A 78 5.07 -41.70 -27.30
CA GLY A 78 4.06 -41.15 -28.21
C GLY A 78 4.59 -40.01 -29.10
N PRO A 79 4.63 -40.16 -30.44
CA PRO A 79 5.30 -39.22 -31.33
C PRO A 79 4.39 -38.12 -31.90
N ASP A 80 5.07 -37.11 -32.46
CA ASP A 80 4.65 -36.06 -33.40
C ASP A 80 4.32 -34.65 -32.88
N ALA A 81 5.36 -33.82 -33.04
CA ALA A 81 5.39 -32.46 -33.61
C ALA A 81 5.07 -31.22 -32.74
N SER A 82 6.18 -30.50 -32.48
CA SER A 82 6.38 -29.05 -32.48
C SER A 82 6.03 -28.18 -31.27
N LEU A 83 6.34 -28.66 -30.06
CA LEU A 83 6.74 -27.76 -28.97
C LEU A 83 8.11 -28.20 -28.47
N SER A 84 9.02 -27.24 -28.27
CA SER A 84 10.31 -27.58 -27.67
C SER A 84 10.05 -28.17 -26.28
N ARG A 85 10.85 -29.16 -25.86
CA ARG A 85 10.71 -29.78 -24.53
C ARG A 85 10.83 -28.75 -23.40
N GLU A 86 11.48 -27.62 -23.69
CA GLU A 86 11.62 -26.46 -22.81
C GLU A 86 10.31 -25.65 -22.72
N GLU A 87 9.62 -25.39 -23.84
CA GLU A 87 8.28 -24.78 -23.84
C GLU A 87 7.22 -25.68 -23.21
N ALA A 88 7.29 -27.00 -23.42
CA ALA A 88 6.40 -27.96 -22.76
C ALA A 88 6.65 -28.04 -21.24
N LEU A 89 7.91 -27.87 -20.80
CA LEU A 89 8.28 -27.76 -19.39
C LEU A 89 7.78 -26.45 -18.77
N LEU A 90 7.95 -25.32 -19.47
CA LEU A 90 7.48 -24.01 -19.03
C LEU A 90 5.95 -23.96 -18.92
N LEU A 91 5.22 -24.53 -19.89
CA LEU A 91 3.76 -24.66 -19.84
C LEU A 91 3.28 -25.61 -18.73
N SER A 92 4.09 -26.62 -18.35
CA SER A 92 3.77 -27.53 -17.24
C SER A 92 4.10 -26.98 -15.85
N VAL A 93 4.91 -25.91 -15.76
CA VAL A 93 5.12 -25.15 -14.51
C VAL A 93 3.88 -24.31 -14.20
N ASP A 94 3.19 -23.82 -15.24
CA ASP A 94 1.91 -23.12 -15.12
C ASP A 94 0.72 -24.02 -14.75
N ASP A 95 0.93 -25.35 -14.67
CA ASP A 95 -0.04 -26.38 -14.26
C ASP A 95 0.32 -27.10 -12.94
N LEU A 96 1.37 -26.66 -12.23
CA LEU A 96 1.71 -27.21 -10.90
C LEU A 96 0.54 -27.05 -9.92
N PRO A 97 0.16 -28.09 -9.14
CA PRO A 97 -0.84 -28.00 -8.09
C PRO A 97 -0.56 -26.80 -7.17
N SER A 98 -1.60 -26.05 -6.82
CA SER A 98 -1.53 -24.85 -5.97
C SER A 98 -0.76 -25.08 -4.66
N ALA A 99 -0.76 -26.31 -4.12
CA ALA A 99 0.04 -26.68 -2.94
C ALA A 99 1.57 -26.64 -3.16
N LEU A 100 2.06 -26.94 -4.37
CA LEU A 100 3.49 -26.87 -4.70
C LEU A 100 3.94 -25.43 -5.00
N ARG A 101 3.10 -24.62 -5.66
CA ARG A 101 3.36 -23.18 -5.85
C ARG A 101 3.34 -22.42 -4.52
N ALA A 102 2.40 -22.74 -3.63
CA ALA A 102 2.37 -22.22 -2.27
C ALA A 102 3.63 -22.60 -1.49
N GLY A 103 4.17 -23.81 -1.69
CA GLY A 103 5.45 -24.24 -1.13
C GLY A 103 6.64 -23.41 -1.64
N ASP A 104 6.73 -23.17 -2.94
CA ASP A 104 7.80 -22.37 -3.54
C ASP A 104 7.75 -20.89 -3.13
N GLU A 105 6.54 -20.32 -3.06
CA GLU A 105 6.31 -18.95 -2.61
C GLU A 105 6.66 -18.79 -1.13
N ARG A 106 6.20 -19.71 -0.28
CA ARG A 106 6.53 -19.73 1.14
C ARG A 106 8.02 -19.90 1.40
N VAL A 107 8.71 -20.77 0.65
CA VAL A 107 10.18 -20.92 0.74
C VAL A 107 10.88 -19.64 0.34
N ARG A 108 10.40 -18.94 -0.70
CA ARG A 108 10.94 -17.64 -1.11
C ARG A 108 10.76 -16.58 -0.02
N ILE A 109 9.60 -16.55 0.61
CA ILE A 109 9.25 -15.61 1.70
C ILE A 109 10.09 -15.89 2.95
N LEU A 110 10.25 -17.15 3.34
CA LEU A 110 11.11 -17.54 4.47
C LEU A 110 12.58 -17.28 4.20
N ARG A 111 13.05 -17.47 2.97
CA ARG A 111 14.40 -17.08 2.55
C ARG A 111 14.59 -15.57 2.69
N ALA A 112 13.62 -14.77 2.26
CA ALA A 112 13.68 -13.31 2.41
C ALA A 112 13.76 -12.91 3.89
N LEU A 113 12.91 -13.49 4.75
CA LEU A 113 12.93 -13.27 6.19
C LEU A 113 14.30 -13.61 6.80
N ALA A 114 14.87 -14.76 6.44
CA ALA A 114 16.19 -15.18 6.91
C ALA A 114 17.31 -14.23 6.45
N LEU A 115 17.24 -13.71 5.22
CA LEU A 115 18.19 -12.73 4.70
C LEU A 115 18.09 -11.39 5.44
N VAL A 116 16.88 -10.90 5.70
CA VAL A 116 16.65 -9.67 6.49
C VAL A 116 17.21 -9.85 7.90
N ALA A 117 16.85 -10.94 8.58
CA ALA A 117 17.35 -11.24 9.93
C ALA A 117 18.88 -11.34 9.97
N ARG A 118 19.49 -12.03 8.99
CA ARG A 118 20.96 -12.12 8.88
C ARG A 118 21.59 -10.75 8.69
N LEU A 119 21.03 -9.90 7.84
CA LEU A 119 21.54 -8.55 7.61
C LEU A 119 21.54 -7.74 8.91
N HIS A 120 20.46 -7.77 9.68
CA HIS A 120 20.38 -7.07 10.97
C HIS A 120 21.39 -7.58 12.00
N VAL A 121 21.57 -8.91 12.11
CA VAL A 121 22.53 -9.51 13.03
C VAL A 121 23.96 -9.08 12.69
N GLU A 122 24.32 -9.11 11.41
CA GLU A 122 25.66 -8.69 10.97
C GLU A 122 25.87 -7.17 11.14
N SER A 123 24.89 -6.33 10.81
CA SER A 123 24.95 -4.88 11.06
C SER A 123 25.10 -4.54 12.55
N ALA A 124 24.41 -5.28 13.42
CA ALA A 124 24.56 -5.16 14.87
C ALA A 124 25.98 -5.55 15.31
N ARG A 125 26.50 -6.71 14.84
CA ARG A 125 27.87 -7.16 15.16
C ARG A 125 28.92 -6.15 14.73
N CYS A 126 28.78 -5.56 13.55
CA CYS A 126 29.68 -4.52 13.05
C CYS A 126 29.69 -3.28 13.96
N SER A 127 28.56 -2.98 14.61
CA SER A 127 28.40 -1.82 15.50
C SER A 127 28.99 -2.02 16.89
N PHE A 128 29.17 -3.26 17.34
CA PHE A 128 29.75 -3.60 18.64
C PHE A 128 31.14 -4.22 18.50
N ALA A 129 32.20 -3.45 18.75
CA ALA A 129 33.59 -3.93 18.69
C ALA A 129 33.86 -5.19 19.53
N GLN A 130 33.10 -5.41 20.60
CA GLN A 130 33.21 -6.57 21.50
C GLN A 130 32.61 -7.86 20.91
N LEU A 131 31.75 -7.76 19.89
CA LEU A 131 31.12 -8.89 19.20
C LEU A 131 31.83 -9.25 17.88
N GLN A 132 32.89 -8.53 17.52
CA GLN A 132 33.71 -8.81 16.35
C GLN A 132 34.59 -10.05 16.63
N GLY A 133 34.18 -11.22 16.14
CA GLY A 133 34.98 -12.44 16.15
C GLY A 133 35.86 -12.61 14.90
N ASP A 134 36.66 -13.69 14.86
CA ASP A 134 37.63 -13.98 13.77
C ASP A 134 36.98 -14.35 12.42
N ALA A 135 35.72 -14.80 12.41
CA ALA A 135 34.96 -15.14 11.20
C ALA A 135 34.03 -13.98 10.80
N GLN A 136 34.60 -12.90 10.26
CA GLN A 136 33.81 -11.77 9.77
C GLN A 136 33.16 -12.10 8.42
N VAL A 137 31.87 -11.77 8.30
CA VAL A 137 31.18 -11.68 7.01
C VAL A 137 31.86 -10.57 6.21
N THR A 138 32.32 -10.88 5.00
CA THR A 138 33.01 -9.90 4.17
C THR A 138 32.03 -8.84 3.66
N PRO A 139 32.48 -7.60 3.37
CA PRO A 139 31.64 -6.59 2.71
C PRO A 139 30.95 -7.12 1.45
N ASP A 140 31.65 -7.96 0.68
CA ASP A 140 31.10 -8.61 -0.53
C ASP A 140 29.91 -9.54 -0.22
N GLN A 141 29.94 -10.24 0.92
CA GLN A 141 28.82 -11.09 1.35
C GLN A 141 27.61 -10.24 1.78
N LEU A 142 27.83 -9.11 2.46
CA LEU A 142 26.74 -8.18 2.81
C LEU A 142 26.12 -7.57 1.55
N GLN A 143 26.93 -7.18 0.57
CA GLN A 143 26.45 -6.67 -0.71
C GLN A 143 25.65 -7.75 -1.47
N SER A 144 26.10 -9.00 -1.45
CA SER A 144 25.35 -10.12 -2.04
C SER A 144 23.99 -10.34 -1.37
N ILE A 145 23.90 -10.22 -0.04
CA ILE A 145 22.63 -10.29 0.70
C ILE A 145 21.71 -9.15 0.27
N GLN A 146 22.20 -7.92 0.20
CA GLN A 146 21.42 -6.77 -0.24
C GLN A 146 20.90 -6.92 -1.68
N GLN A 147 21.71 -7.44 -2.60
CA GLN A 147 21.28 -7.72 -3.98
C GLN A 147 20.18 -8.79 -4.03
N GLN A 148 20.30 -9.86 -3.25
CA GLN A 148 19.25 -10.88 -3.17
C GLN A 148 17.95 -10.32 -2.58
N LEU A 149 18.04 -9.49 -1.54
CA LEU A 149 16.88 -8.81 -0.96
C LEU A 149 16.23 -7.86 -1.98
N GLN A 150 17.02 -7.11 -2.76
CA GLN A 150 16.49 -6.27 -3.83
C GLN A 150 15.69 -7.08 -4.85
N GLN A 151 16.20 -8.24 -5.26
CA GLN A 151 15.51 -9.13 -6.20
C GLN A 151 14.21 -9.69 -5.62
N LEU A 152 14.21 -10.06 -4.34
CA LEU A 152 13.04 -10.61 -3.64
C LEU A 152 11.98 -9.54 -3.31
N ALA A 153 12.42 -8.30 -3.07
CA ALA A 153 11.54 -7.17 -2.79
C ALA A 153 10.93 -6.58 -4.07
N GLY A 154 11.63 -6.66 -5.21
CA GLY A 154 11.24 -5.97 -6.42
C GLY A 154 11.20 -4.45 -6.18
N GLU A 155 10.08 -3.83 -6.54
CA GLU A 155 9.83 -2.40 -6.31
C GLU A 155 9.84 -2.00 -4.81
N TRP A 156 9.56 -2.94 -3.89
CA TRP A 156 9.59 -2.66 -2.46
C TRP A 156 11.00 -2.40 -1.93
N GLY A 157 12.03 -2.75 -2.69
CA GLY A 157 13.43 -2.46 -2.42
C GLY A 157 13.92 -1.14 -3.00
N ASP A 158 13.10 -0.43 -3.79
CA ASP A 158 13.52 0.80 -4.45
C ASP A 158 13.53 1.98 -3.47
N ARG A 159 14.69 2.62 -3.35
CA ARG A 159 14.91 3.76 -2.46
C ARG A 159 14.33 5.05 -3.02
N GLU A 160 14.17 5.15 -4.33
CA GLU A 160 13.61 6.37 -4.95
C GLU A 160 12.15 6.57 -4.56
N LEU A 161 11.44 5.47 -4.30
CA LEU A 161 10.03 5.47 -3.92
C LEU A 161 9.79 5.95 -2.49
N LEU A 162 10.85 5.99 -1.67
CA LEU A 162 10.86 6.56 -0.32
C LEU A 162 11.15 8.07 -0.31
N GLN A 163 11.55 8.67 -1.43
CA GLN A 163 11.91 10.08 -1.45
C GLN A 163 10.67 10.96 -1.27
N THR A 164 10.74 11.87 -0.29
CA THR A 164 9.70 12.85 0.02
C THR A 164 9.71 14.07 -0.90
N SER A 165 10.71 14.18 -1.78
CA SER A 165 10.83 15.26 -2.75
C SER A 165 10.92 14.72 -4.19
N VAL A 166 10.44 15.54 -5.13
CA VAL A 166 10.60 15.27 -6.56
C VAL A 166 12.02 15.61 -6.98
N ALA A 167 12.66 14.74 -7.76
CA ALA A 167 13.99 14.97 -8.27
C ALA A 167 14.05 16.31 -9.06
N PRO A 168 15.11 17.12 -8.92
CA PRO A 168 15.18 18.45 -9.55
C PRO A 168 14.99 18.41 -11.07
N ALA A 169 15.55 17.41 -11.75
CA ALA A 169 15.41 17.23 -13.20
C ALA A 169 13.95 16.94 -13.61
N THR A 170 13.27 16.03 -12.89
CA THR A 170 11.86 15.73 -13.12
C THR A 170 10.99 16.94 -12.85
N ARG A 171 11.27 17.69 -11.79
CA ARG A 171 10.54 18.92 -11.46
C ARG A 171 10.69 19.97 -12.56
N GLN A 172 11.91 20.20 -13.03
CA GLN A 172 12.15 21.13 -14.14
C GLN A 172 11.39 20.71 -15.40
N GLN A 173 11.42 19.42 -15.75
CA GLN A 173 10.66 18.91 -16.90
C GLN A 173 9.15 19.14 -16.75
N LEU A 174 8.59 18.88 -15.56
CA LEU A 174 7.17 19.15 -15.29
C LEU A 174 6.84 20.64 -15.38
N GLU A 175 7.69 21.50 -14.82
CA GLU A 175 7.53 22.96 -14.90
C GLU A 175 7.58 23.46 -16.36
N GLU A 176 8.49 22.92 -17.18
CA GLU A 176 8.56 23.21 -18.62
C GLU A 176 7.28 22.76 -19.36
N MET A 177 6.78 21.55 -19.10
CA MET A 177 5.54 21.04 -19.70
C MET A 177 4.33 21.88 -19.30
N THR A 178 4.18 22.19 -18.00
CA THR A 178 3.10 23.06 -17.53
C THR A 178 3.21 24.46 -18.09
N GLY A 179 4.42 25.00 -18.23
CA GLY A 179 4.64 26.32 -18.82
C GLY A 179 4.16 26.39 -20.27
N LEU A 180 4.38 25.35 -21.07
CA LEU A 180 3.87 25.27 -22.45
C LEU A 180 2.34 25.27 -22.48
N LEU A 181 1.69 24.48 -21.62
CA LEU A 181 0.23 24.41 -21.52
C LEU A 181 -0.37 25.74 -21.04
N HIS A 182 0.20 26.35 -20.01
CA HIS A 182 -0.30 27.59 -19.44
C HIS A 182 -0.15 28.75 -20.43
N ASN A 183 0.97 28.83 -21.16
CA ASN A 183 1.14 29.80 -22.24
C ASN A 183 0.11 29.59 -23.38
N ALA A 184 -0.28 28.35 -23.66
CA ALA A 184 -1.31 28.05 -24.65
C ALA A 184 -2.71 28.47 -24.19
N LEU A 185 -2.98 28.43 -22.88
CA LEU A 185 -4.21 28.96 -22.28
C LEU A 185 -4.26 30.49 -22.34
N ASP A 186 -3.11 31.16 -22.14
CA ASP A 186 -3.01 32.62 -22.12
C ASP A 186 -3.09 33.27 -23.51
N ALA A 187 -3.08 32.49 -24.59
CA ALA A 187 -3.19 33.01 -25.94
C ALA A 187 -4.48 33.84 -26.11
N GLU A 188 -4.37 35.05 -26.67
CA GLU A 188 -5.50 35.99 -26.84
C GLU A 188 -6.63 35.46 -27.74
N ASN A 189 -6.43 34.33 -28.41
CA ASN A 189 -7.48 33.67 -29.16
C ASN A 189 -8.48 33.04 -28.18
N GLY A 190 -9.76 33.35 -28.35
CA GLY A 190 -10.84 32.80 -27.52
C GLY A 190 -11.15 31.33 -27.79
N ASP A 191 -10.48 30.68 -28.74
CA ASP A 191 -10.63 29.25 -29.02
C ASP A 191 -9.52 28.44 -28.34
N LEU A 192 -9.90 27.41 -27.57
CA LEU A 192 -8.98 26.51 -26.86
C LEU A 192 -8.23 25.53 -27.79
N THR A 193 -8.08 25.88 -29.08
CA THR A 193 -7.48 25.02 -30.11
C THR A 193 -5.98 24.85 -29.88
N LEU A 194 -5.24 25.93 -29.60
CA LEU A 194 -3.81 25.86 -29.29
C LEU A 194 -3.54 25.01 -28.04
N PHE A 195 -4.36 25.17 -26.99
CA PHE A 195 -4.29 24.34 -25.80
C PHE A 195 -4.49 22.85 -26.12
N GLN A 196 -5.50 22.53 -26.93
CA GLN A 196 -5.76 21.17 -27.39
C GLN A 196 -4.58 20.58 -28.15
N GLU A 197 -4.01 21.31 -29.11
CA GLU A 197 -2.86 20.85 -29.89
C GLU A 197 -1.61 20.61 -29.03
N VAL A 198 -1.31 21.51 -28.10
CA VAL A 198 -0.17 21.36 -27.20
C VAL A 198 -0.37 20.17 -26.26
N LEU A 199 -1.58 19.99 -25.72
CA LEU A 199 -1.89 18.86 -24.84
C LEU A 199 -1.72 17.51 -25.56
N GLU A 200 -2.26 17.37 -26.77
CA GLU A 200 -2.10 16.15 -27.57
C GLU A 200 -0.62 15.87 -27.89
N GLN A 201 0.13 16.88 -28.33
CA GLN A 201 1.55 16.75 -28.64
C GLN A 201 2.39 16.33 -27.42
N LEU A 202 2.07 16.86 -26.23
CA LEU A 202 2.74 16.47 -25.01
C LEU A 202 2.49 14.99 -24.69
N PHE A 203 1.25 14.52 -24.77
CA PHE A 203 0.92 13.11 -24.49
C PHE A 203 1.43 12.14 -25.56
N ASP A 204 1.43 12.52 -26.83
CA ASP A 204 2.02 11.74 -27.93
C ASP A 204 3.54 11.55 -27.77
N GLY A 205 4.21 12.51 -27.15
CA GLY A 205 5.65 12.45 -26.85
C GLY A 205 6.02 11.57 -25.65
N LEU A 206 5.04 11.14 -24.85
CA LEU A 206 5.29 10.38 -23.62
C LEU A 206 5.35 8.86 -23.86
N PRO A 207 6.20 8.13 -23.12
CA PRO A 207 6.17 6.68 -23.12
C PRO A 207 4.77 6.16 -22.77
N GLU A 208 4.26 5.23 -23.57
CA GLU A 208 2.92 4.64 -23.38
C GLU A 208 1.77 5.67 -23.36
N GLN A 209 2.00 6.89 -23.87
CA GLN A 209 1.04 8.01 -23.83
C GLN A 209 0.56 8.34 -22.40
N LYS A 210 1.47 8.20 -21.43
CA LYS A 210 1.15 8.25 -20.00
C LYS A 210 2.07 9.22 -19.27
N LEU A 211 1.47 10.17 -18.57
CA LEU A 211 2.19 11.08 -17.68
C LEU A 211 2.13 10.55 -16.26
N VAL A 212 3.29 10.34 -15.61
CA VAL A 212 3.34 9.91 -14.21
C VAL A 212 3.77 11.07 -13.33
N LEU A 213 2.90 11.44 -12.39
CA LEU A 213 3.07 12.57 -11.47
C LEU A 213 3.14 12.06 -10.03
N SER A 214 4.16 12.44 -9.28
CA SER A 214 4.23 12.14 -7.85
C SER A 214 3.40 13.14 -7.04
N THR A 215 2.66 12.68 -6.03
CA THR A 215 1.92 13.56 -5.10
C THR A 215 2.83 14.52 -4.34
N ASN A 216 4.11 14.21 -4.19
CA ASN A 216 5.09 15.14 -3.62
C ASN A 216 5.30 16.40 -4.46
N TRP A 217 4.84 16.44 -5.72
CA TRP A 217 4.85 17.68 -6.50
C TRP A 217 3.87 18.73 -5.95
N LEU A 218 2.86 18.32 -5.17
CA LEU A 218 1.95 19.22 -4.47
C LEU A 218 2.59 19.86 -3.23
N LYS A 219 3.61 19.21 -2.64
CA LYS A 219 4.26 19.68 -1.42
C LYS A 219 5.27 20.78 -1.73
N GLU A 220 5.27 21.83 -0.92
CA GLU A 220 6.33 22.85 -0.94
C GLU A 220 7.63 22.25 -0.40
N GLN A 221 8.78 22.67 -0.94
CA GLN A 221 10.07 22.18 -0.47
C GLN A 221 10.33 22.69 0.95
N GLY A 222 10.19 21.81 1.94
CA GLY A 222 10.76 21.98 3.26
C GLY A 222 12.22 21.51 3.24
N ASP A 223 13.15 22.37 3.64
CA ASP A 223 14.51 21.96 3.96
C ASP A 223 14.49 21.12 5.24
N VAL A 224 14.46 19.80 5.09
CA VAL A 224 14.71 18.90 6.22
C VAL A 224 16.22 18.83 6.40
N GLU A 225 16.72 19.35 7.52
CA GLU A 225 18.11 19.18 7.93
C GLU A 225 18.40 17.68 8.13
N VAL A 226 19.02 17.07 7.13
CA VAL A 226 19.45 15.67 7.19
C VAL A 226 20.72 15.57 8.02
N LYS A 227 20.66 14.79 9.12
CA LYS A 227 21.85 14.45 9.91
C LYS A 227 22.68 13.38 9.19
N GLN A 228 24.00 13.49 9.29
CA GLN A 228 24.93 12.60 8.59
C GLN A 228 25.16 11.32 9.40
N THR A 229 25.10 10.16 8.72
CA THR A 229 25.52 8.80 9.14
C THR A 229 25.26 8.45 10.60
N THR A 230 24.13 7.81 10.83
CA THR A 230 23.74 7.20 12.10
C THR A 230 24.33 5.80 12.21
N SER A 231 24.85 5.41 13.37
CA SER A 231 25.22 4.00 13.58
C SER A 231 23.97 3.12 13.44
N TYR A 232 24.13 1.83 13.14
CA TYR A 232 22.97 0.92 13.00
C TYR A 232 22.06 0.94 14.24
N LEU A 233 22.63 1.11 15.45
CA LEU A 233 21.84 1.27 16.67
C LEU A 233 21.04 2.56 16.69
N ASP A 234 21.66 3.67 16.26
CA ASP A 234 20.96 4.95 16.16
C ASP A 234 19.83 4.88 15.13
N GLN A 235 20.01 4.14 14.02
CA GLN A 235 18.95 3.90 13.03
C GLN A 235 17.77 3.15 13.67
N VAL A 236 18.03 2.06 14.39
CA VAL A 236 16.99 1.26 15.08
C VAL A 236 16.28 2.09 16.14
N LEU A 237 17.03 2.87 16.93
CA LEU A 237 16.47 3.75 17.95
C LEU A 237 15.64 4.88 17.33
N ALA A 238 16.07 5.44 16.20
CA ALA A 238 15.32 6.48 15.49
C ALA A 238 13.96 5.94 14.99
N ILE A 239 13.95 4.75 14.40
CA ILE A 239 12.72 4.06 13.95
C ILE A 239 11.80 3.75 15.14
N SER A 240 12.39 3.37 16.28
CA SER A 240 11.63 3.03 17.50
C SER A 240 11.26 4.23 18.36
N SER A 241 11.59 5.46 17.95
CA SER A 241 11.38 6.64 18.78
C SER A 241 9.96 7.20 18.65
N ASP A 242 9.40 7.63 19.79
CA ASP A 242 8.09 8.24 19.92
C ASP A 242 8.11 9.76 19.64
N GLU A 243 9.16 10.27 18.99
CA GLU A 243 9.31 11.71 18.82
C GLU A 243 8.22 12.30 17.90
N PRO A 244 7.62 13.44 18.28
CA PRO A 244 6.63 14.12 17.45
C PRO A 244 7.28 14.58 16.14
N GLY A 245 6.85 13.99 15.03
CA GLY A 245 7.45 14.14 13.69
C GLY A 245 7.80 12.81 13.02
N ASN A 246 7.71 11.69 13.73
CA ASN A 246 7.84 10.36 13.14
C ASN A 246 6.55 9.98 12.38
N GLU A 247 6.44 10.40 11.11
CA GLU A 247 5.33 10.05 10.20
C GLU A 247 5.19 8.54 9.94
N HIS A 248 6.16 7.74 10.41
CA HIS A 248 6.17 6.29 10.26
C HIS A 248 5.28 5.57 11.28
N ARG A 249 4.57 6.24 12.19
CA ARG A 249 3.57 5.57 13.03
C ARG A 249 2.28 5.36 12.27
N MET A 250 1.67 4.19 12.47
CA MET A 250 0.33 3.91 11.98
C MET A 250 -0.64 4.97 12.52
N PRO A 251 -1.38 5.67 11.65
CA PRO A 251 -2.24 6.76 12.07
C PRO A 251 -3.37 6.22 12.96
N THR A 252 -3.60 6.88 14.08
CA THR A 252 -4.84 6.68 14.84
C THR A 252 -5.91 7.54 14.18
N LEU A 253 -6.80 6.92 13.42
CA LEU A 253 -7.89 7.63 12.76
C LEU A 253 -8.85 8.19 13.83
N SER A 254 -9.17 9.48 13.69
CA SER A 254 -10.19 10.15 14.48
C SER A 254 -11.59 9.67 14.11
N GLU A 255 -12.55 9.85 15.01
CA GLU A 255 -13.97 9.52 14.74
C GLU A 255 -14.50 10.26 13.50
N ALA A 256 -14.01 11.47 13.24
CA ALA A 256 -14.39 12.25 12.06
C ALA A 256 -13.85 11.64 10.76
N GLU A 257 -12.60 11.16 10.76
CA GLU A 257 -12.00 10.47 9.61
C GLU A 257 -12.72 9.15 9.34
N ILE A 258 -12.97 8.35 10.38
CA ILE A 258 -13.72 7.09 10.27
C ILE A 258 -15.14 7.36 9.71
N PHE A 259 -15.80 8.43 10.16
CA PHE A 259 -17.11 8.81 9.65
C PHE A 259 -17.08 9.21 8.16
N GLN A 260 -16.05 9.93 7.71
CA GLN A 260 -15.89 10.24 6.29
C GLN A 260 -15.59 8.98 5.48
N ASP A 261 -14.67 8.13 5.94
CA ASP A 261 -14.35 6.87 5.29
C ASP A 261 -15.61 5.99 5.13
N ALA A 262 -16.45 5.92 6.17
CA ALA A 262 -17.70 5.16 6.13
C ALA A 262 -18.69 5.71 5.08
N LYS A 263 -18.77 7.03 4.94
CA LYS A 263 -19.62 7.69 3.94
C LYS A 263 -19.10 7.49 2.52
N ASP A 264 -17.79 7.51 2.36
CA ASP A 264 -17.14 7.34 1.06
C ASP A 264 -17.26 5.89 0.59
N ILE A 265 -16.89 4.94 1.45
CA ILE A 265 -16.92 3.53 1.10
C ILE A 265 -18.33 3.03 0.82
N GLY A 266 -19.36 3.59 1.46
CA GLY A 266 -20.76 3.25 1.18
C GLY A 266 -21.19 3.47 -0.28
N ARG A 267 -20.42 4.24 -1.06
CA ARG A 267 -20.65 4.53 -2.49
C ARG A 267 -19.67 3.79 -3.42
N ASP A 268 -18.68 3.12 -2.86
CA ASP A 268 -17.57 2.50 -3.57
C ASP A 268 -17.57 0.97 -3.40
N GLU A 269 -16.69 0.32 -4.16
CA GLU A 269 -16.45 -1.11 -4.14
C GLU A 269 -14.96 -1.35 -4.06
N LEU A 270 -14.55 -2.44 -3.40
CA LEU A 270 -13.15 -2.85 -3.31
C LEU A 270 -12.93 -4.19 -4.00
N LEU A 271 -11.73 -4.36 -4.54
CA LEU A 271 -11.18 -5.63 -4.99
C LEU A 271 -9.97 -5.96 -4.10
N ILE A 272 -10.16 -6.83 -3.12
CA ILE A 272 -9.11 -7.26 -2.19
C ILE A 272 -8.51 -8.55 -2.73
N ASN A 273 -7.27 -8.51 -3.21
CA ASN A 273 -6.61 -9.65 -3.88
C ASN A 273 -7.46 -10.28 -5.01
N GLY A 274 -8.29 -9.46 -5.66
CA GLY A 274 -9.21 -9.88 -6.73
C GLY A 274 -10.61 -10.27 -6.26
N GLU A 275 -10.86 -10.39 -4.95
CA GLU A 275 -12.18 -10.64 -4.38
C GLU A 275 -12.96 -9.34 -4.19
N ARG A 276 -14.20 -9.32 -4.69
CA ARG A 276 -15.05 -8.14 -4.68
C ARG A 276 -15.76 -7.98 -3.33
N VAL A 277 -15.65 -6.79 -2.75
CA VAL A 277 -16.36 -6.38 -1.53
C VAL A 277 -17.15 -5.11 -1.82
N GLU A 278 -18.47 -5.19 -1.70
CA GLU A 278 -19.35 -4.03 -1.85
C GLU A 278 -19.33 -3.18 -0.58
N GLY A 279 -19.05 -1.89 -0.72
CA GLY A 279 -19.05 -0.97 0.42
C GLY A 279 -20.45 -0.67 0.98
N THR A 280 -21.51 -0.98 0.23
CA THR A 280 -22.92 -0.94 0.69
C THR A 280 -23.19 -1.84 1.89
N ARG A 281 -22.31 -2.82 2.15
CA ARG A 281 -22.35 -3.68 3.35
C ARG A 281 -22.00 -2.94 4.64
N GLY A 282 -21.48 -1.72 4.55
CA GLY A 282 -21.07 -0.88 5.68
C GLY A 282 -19.56 -0.93 5.94
N TYR A 283 -19.07 0.12 6.60
CA TYR A 283 -17.66 0.31 6.92
C TYR A 283 -17.06 -0.89 7.66
N ASP A 284 -17.69 -1.33 8.75
CA ASP A 284 -17.20 -2.45 9.56
C ASP A 284 -17.05 -3.74 8.75
N ALA A 285 -18.02 -4.02 7.86
CA ALA A 285 -17.97 -5.22 7.02
C ALA A 285 -16.83 -5.19 5.99
N VAL A 286 -16.44 -4.00 5.52
CA VAL A 286 -15.29 -3.81 4.64
C VAL A 286 -13.98 -3.97 5.42
N VAL A 287 -13.90 -3.36 6.60
CA VAL A 287 -12.73 -3.49 7.50
C VAL A 287 -12.54 -4.95 7.90
N ASP A 288 -13.61 -5.66 8.25
CA ASP A 288 -13.57 -7.09 8.59
C ASP A 288 -13.07 -7.93 7.41
N ALA A 289 -13.50 -7.62 6.18
CA ALA A 289 -13.03 -8.33 4.99
C ALA A 289 -11.53 -8.09 4.72
N LEU A 290 -11.06 -6.85 4.88
CA LEU A 290 -9.64 -6.51 4.80
C LEU A 290 -8.82 -7.19 5.89
N GLN A 291 -9.30 -7.16 7.14
CA GLN A 291 -8.66 -7.84 8.26
C GLN A 291 -8.58 -9.35 8.02
N HIS A 292 -9.66 -9.97 7.54
CA HIS A 292 -9.68 -11.40 7.25
C HIS A 292 -8.64 -11.79 6.19
N GLU A 293 -8.51 -11.00 5.12
CA GLU A 293 -7.50 -11.27 4.09
C GLU A 293 -6.07 -11.06 4.63
N LEU A 294 -5.84 -10.03 5.45
CA LEU A 294 -4.54 -9.81 6.12
C LEU A 294 -4.17 -11.00 7.02
N GLU A 295 -5.12 -11.51 7.80
CA GLU A 295 -4.95 -12.71 8.64
C GLU A 295 -4.66 -13.94 7.78
N HIS A 296 -5.38 -14.12 6.68
CA HIS A 296 -5.21 -15.26 5.78
C HIS A 296 -3.84 -15.27 5.10
N VAL A 297 -3.42 -14.14 4.54
CA VAL A 297 -2.10 -13.97 3.93
C VAL A 297 -1.00 -14.26 4.96
N LEU A 298 -1.08 -13.69 6.16
CA LEU A 298 -0.07 -13.88 7.20
C LEU A 298 -0.01 -15.32 7.72
N ALA A 299 -1.17 -15.93 7.98
CA ALA A 299 -1.27 -17.30 8.46
C ALA A 299 -0.75 -18.30 7.42
N ARG A 300 -1.08 -18.11 6.14
CA ARG A 300 -0.57 -18.93 5.03
C ARG A 300 0.96 -18.94 5.01
N GLU A 301 1.59 -17.79 5.10
CA GLU A 301 3.06 -17.71 5.10
C GLU A 301 3.67 -18.29 6.38
N ALA A 302 3.00 -18.16 7.51
CA ALA A 302 3.39 -18.79 8.76
C ALA A 302 3.23 -20.34 8.74
N GLY A 303 2.50 -20.91 7.78
CA GLY A 303 2.09 -22.32 7.80
C GLY A 303 1.05 -22.62 8.88
N LYS A 304 0.21 -21.62 9.18
CA LYS A 304 -0.85 -21.66 10.19
C LYS A 304 -2.20 -21.44 9.53
N THR A 305 -3.25 -21.61 10.33
CA THR A 305 -4.62 -21.24 9.95
C THR A 305 -4.97 -19.86 10.54
N PRO A 306 -5.85 -19.07 9.90
CA PRO A 306 -6.20 -17.73 10.40
C PRO A 306 -6.71 -17.75 11.84
N GLU A 307 -7.44 -18.79 12.25
CA GLU A 307 -7.98 -18.98 13.60
C GLU A 307 -6.89 -19.14 14.67
N GLN A 308 -5.65 -19.43 14.26
CA GLN A 308 -4.49 -19.53 15.15
C GLN A 308 -3.77 -18.19 15.33
N THR A 309 -4.23 -17.11 14.70
CA THR A 309 -3.65 -15.77 14.84
C THR A 309 -3.88 -15.24 16.27
N PRO A 310 -2.82 -14.84 17.00
CA PRO A 310 -2.94 -14.32 18.35
C PRO A 310 -3.83 -13.08 18.37
N MET A 311 -4.64 -12.94 19.42
CA MET A 311 -5.54 -11.78 19.57
C MET A 311 -4.81 -10.43 19.50
N ALA A 312 -3.58 -10.34 20.02
CA ALA A 312 -2.76 -9.13 19.93
C ALA A 312 -2.39 -8.79 18.46
N MET A 313 -2.13 -9.81 17.63
CA MET A 313 -1.85 -9.63 16.21
C MET A 313 -3.15 -9.28 15.47
N SER A 314 -4.25 -9.99 15.75
CA SER A 314 -5.57 -9.70 15.15
C SER A 314 -6.01 -8.24 15.39
N ASN A 315 -5.85 -7.72 16.62
CA ASN A 315 -6.11 -6.31 16.93
C ASN A 315 -5.20 -5.34 16.14
N ALA A 316 -3.93 -5.69 15.93
CA ALA A 316 -3.03 -4.87 15.11
C ALA A 316 -3.45 -4.90 13.63
N LEU A 317 -3.85 -6.07 13.12
CA LEU A 317 -4.35 -6.24 11.75
C LEU A 317 -5.64 -5.47 11.50
N GLN A 318 -6.52 -5.33 12.50
CA GLN A 318 -7.70 -4.47 12.41
C GLN A 318 -7.31 -3.00 12.18
N SER A 319 -6.36 -2.48 12.97
CA SER A 319 -5.86 -1.11 12.79
C SER A 319 -5.18 -0.93 11.42
N ILE A 320 -4.45 -1.95 10.96
CA ILE A 320 -3.85 -1.96 9.62
C ILE A 320 -4.95 -1.94 8.54
N ALA A 321 -6.02 -2.72 8.69
CA ALA A 321 -7.15 -2.75 7.77
C ALA A 321 -7.82 -1.37 7.67
N MET A 322 -8.02 -0.68 8.80
CA MET A 322 -8.54 0.69 8.83
C MET A 322 -7.60 1.66 8.11
N ALA A 323 -6.30 1.60 8.37
CA ALA A 323 -5.31 2.45 7.71
C ALA A 323 -5.22 2.20 6.19
N VAL A 324 -5.33 0.94 5.77
CA VAL A 324 -5.40 0.53 4.36
C VAL A 324 -6.65 1.11 3.70
N LEU A 325 -7.81 0.95 4.34
CA LEU A 325 -9.07 1.47 3.83
C LEU A 325 -9.00 3.00 3.66
N HIS A 326 -8.57 3.70 4.71
CA HIS A 326 -8.41 5.15 4.70
C HIS A 326 -7.49 5.62 3.56
N ALA A 327 -6.31 5.01 3.42
CA ALA A 327 -5.36 5.37 2.37
C ALA A 327 -5.84 5.01 0.95
N SER A 328 -6.75 4.05 0.81
CA SER A 328 -7.33 3.62 -0.46
C SER A 328 -8.56 4.43 -0.86
N ASN A 329 -9.19 5.12 0.08
CA ASN A 329 -10.50 5.73 -0.13
C ASN A 329 -10.46 6.71 -1.32
N ARG A 330 -11.62 6.91 -1.94
CA ARG A 330 -11.72 7.72 -3.17
C ARG A 330 -11.54 9.22 -2.91
N THR A 331 -11.72 9.67 -1.68
CA THR A 331 -11.48 11.07 -1.28
C THR A 331 -9.99 11.39 -1.29
N GLU A 332 -9.15 10.52 -0.71
CA GLU A 332 -7.69 10.66 -0.70
C GLU A 332 -7.11 10.43 -2.10
N SER A 333 -7.44 9.30 -2.73
CA SER A 333 -6.88 8.92 -4.04
C SER A 333 -7.40 9.79 -5.18
N GLY A 334 -8.69 10.11 -5.19
CA GLY A 334 -9.32 10.99 -6.16
C GLY A 334 -9.03 12.47 -5.91
N GLY A 335 -8.90 12.90 -4.66
CA GLY A 335 -8.45 14.25 -4.30
C GLY A 335 -7.03 14.51 -4.80
N SER A 336 -6.11 13.59 -4.50
CA SER A 336 -4.72 13.66 -4.98
C SER A 336 -4.63 13.74 -6.51
N SER A 337 -5.42 12.91 -7.20
CA SER A 337 -5.45 12.90 -8.67
C SER A 337 -6.03 14.19 -9.24
N TYR A 338 -7.10 14.72 -8.63
CA TYR A 338 -7.73 15.97 -9.03
C TYR A 338 -6.79 17.17 -8.85
N GLU A 339 -6.11 17.27 -7.70
CA GLU A 339 -5.18 18.36 -7.42
C GLU A 339 -3.96 18.35 -8.34
N LEU A 340 -3.35 17.17 -8.57
CA LEU A 340 -2.22 17.04 -9.49
C LEU A 340 -2.62 17.39 -10.92
N LEU A 341 -3.78 16.92 -11.37
CA LEU A 341 -4.28 17.20 -12.71
C LEU A 341 -4.66 18.67 -12.87
N GLY A 342 -5.29 19.26 -11.85
CA GLY A 342 -5.59 20.70 -11.80
C GLY A 342 -4.33 21.54 -11.90
N LYS A 343 -3.29 21.24 -11.10
CA LYS A 343 -2.00 21.91 -11.16
C LYS A 343 -1.29 21.75 -12.51
N PHE A 344 -1.49 20.62 -13.18
CA PHE A 344 -0.89 20.35 -14.49
C PHE A 344 -1.60 21.09 -15.63
N LEU A 345 -2.93 21.17 -15.57
CA LEU A 345 -3.75 21.72 -16.65
C LEU A 345 -4.09 23.21 -16.49
N THR A 346 -4.06 23.74 -15.26
CA THR A 346 -4.55 25.09 -14.96
C THR A 346 -3.47 25.96 -14.31
N ASN A 347 -3.40 27.23 -14.71
CA ASN A 347 -2.50 28.20 -14.12
C ASN A 347 -3.09 28.92 -12.90
N HIS A 348 -4.35 28.63 -12.51
CA HIS A 348 -5.13 29.26 -11.44
C HIS A 348 -5.29 30.78 -11.51
N GLU A 349 -4.69 31.44 -12.50
CA GLU A 349 -4.83 32.87 -12.79
C GLU A 349 -5.95 33.11 -13.81
N MET A 350 -6.18 32.15 -14.72
CA MET A 350 -7.19 32.17 -15.77
C MET A 350 -7.99 30.87 -15.79
N ASP A 351 -9.24 30.92 -15.34
CA ASP A 351 -10.18 29.77 -15.38
C ASP A 351 -10.74 29.59 -16.80
N ARG A 352 -9.91 29.20 -17.76
CA ARG A 352 -10.34 28.90 -19.15
C ARG A 352 -10.74 27.44 -19.35
N VAL A 353 -10.30 26.56 -18.46
CA VAL A 353 -10.57 25.13 -18.49
C VAL A 353 -11.07 24.70 -17.12
N LEU A 354 -12.12 23.90 -17.10
CA LEU A 354 -12.73 23.35 -15.90
C LEU A 354 -12.51 21.84 -15.82
N LEU A 355 -12.02 21.36 -14.67
CA LEU A 355 -11.89 19.94 -14.40
C LEU A 355 -13.13 19.43 -13.67
N ARG A 356 -13.82 18.44 -14.25
CA ARG A 356 -15.03 17.85 -13.66
C ARG A 356 -14.82 16.35 -13.38
N PRO A 357 -14.98 15.88 -12.13
CA PRO A 357 -14.97 14.45 -11.82
C PRO A 357 -16.08 13.70 -12.56
N ALA A 358 -15.75 12.56 -13.16
CA ALA A 358 -16.68 11.64 -13.79
C ALA A 358 -16.83 10.35 -12.95
N SER A 359 -17.20 10.52 -11.68
CA SER A 359 -17.17 9.46 -10.65
C SER A 359 -17.95 8.20 -11.00
N ALA A 360 -18.99 8.29 -11.84
CA ALA A 360 -19.77 7.14 -12.30
C ALA A 360 -18.95 6.12 -13.14
N ARG A 361 -17.78 6.53 -13.66
CA ARG A 361 -16.88 5.67 -14.45
C ARG A 361 -15.72 5.09 -13.63
N ALA A 362 -15.60 5.47 -12.36
CA ALA A 362 -14.49 5.04 -11.54
C ALA A 362 -14.55 3.53 -11.27
N ALA A 363 -13.44 2.84 -11.45
CA ALA A 363 -13.36 1.38 -11.23
C ALA A 363 -13.29 1.06 -9.72
N PRO A 364 -13.61 -0.17 -9.29
CA PRO A 364 -13.42 -0.57 -7.89
C PRO A 364 -12.00 -0.25 -7.38
N LEU A 365 -11.89 0.10 -6.10
CA LEU A 365 -10.60 0.33 -5.44
C LEU A 365 -9.85 -1.00 -5.32
N GLU A 366 -8.66 -1.09 -5.86
CA GLU A 366 -7.87 -2.33 -5.84
C GLU A 366 -6.88 -2.31 -4.68
N VAL A 367 -6.93 -3.37 -3.88
CA VAL A 367 -6.03 -3.60 -2.74
C VAL A 367 -5.37 -4.96 -2.95
N HIS A 368 -4.05 -4.97 -3.14
CA HIS A 368 -3.26 -6.19 -3.24
C HIS A 368 -2.39 -6.35 -2.00
N ILE A 369 -2.48 -7.49 -1.33
CA ILE A 369 -1.84 -7.79 -0.05
C ILE A 369 -0.94 -9.01 -0.21
N ASP A 370 0.33 -8.86 0.16
CA ASP A 370 1.28 -9.96 0.27
C ASP A 370 2.22 -9.80 1.49
N VAL A 371 3.16 -10.73 1.66
CA VAL A 371 4.22 -10.65 2.68
C VAL A 371 5.58 -10.66 1.99
N GLY A 372 6.50 -9.82 2.45
CA GLY A 372 7.86 -9.89 1.97
C GLY A 372 8.80 -8.82 2.51
N PRO A 373 10.03 -8.79 1.98
CA PRO A 373 11.00 -7.78 2.34
C PRO A 373 10.67 -6.43 1.68
N TYR A 374 11.01 -5.35 2.36
CA TYR A 374 10.90 -3.98 1.87
C TYR A 374 11.98 -3.10 2.50
N VAL A 375 12.31 -1.97 1.87
CA VAL A 375 13.17 -0.94 2.47
C VAL A 375 12.36 0.10 3.23
N GLU A 376 12.88 0.60 4.34
CA GLU A 376 12.26 1.63 5.18
C GLU A 376 13.23 2.80 5.34
N ALA A 377 12.71 4.02 5.30
CA ALA A 377 13.52 5.23 5.54
C ALA A 377 13.84 5.34 7.03
N VAL A 378 15.07 5.71 7.35
CA VAL A 378 15.44 6.00 8.75
C VAL A 378 15.07 7.46 9.05
N PRO A 379 14.21 7.74 10.05
CA PRO A 379 13.82 9.11 10.39
C PRO A 379 15.04 10.03 10.62
N GLY A 380 15.05 11.20 9.99
CA GLY A 380 16.13 12.18 10.11
C GLY A 380 17.45 11.81 9.39
N SER A 381 17.46 10.74 8.59
CA SER A 381 18.63 10.26 7.85
C SER A 381 18.31 10.01 6.37
N LYS A 382 19.34 10.00 5.51
CA LYS A 382 19.26 9.54 4.11
C LYS A 382 19.45 8.03 3.98
N GLU A 383 19.73 7.36 5.08
CA GLU A 383 19.92 5.92 5.12
C GLU A 383 18.58 5.18 5.08
N VAL A 384 18.64 3.94 4.60
CA VAL A 384 17.49 3.03 4.60
C VAL A 384 17.86 1.77 5.35
N THR A 385 16.88 1.16 5.98
CA THR A 385 17.00 -0.17 6.57
C THR A 385 16.15 -1.16 5.79
N TRP A 386 16.46 -2.45 5.94
CA TRP A 386 15.58 -3.51 5.45
C TRP A 386 14.60 -3.90 6.54
N ALA A 387 13.39 -4.21 6.13
CA ALA A 387 12.33 -4.70 6.99
C ALA A 387 11.61 -5.85 6.29
N PHE A 388 10.75 -6.54 7.04
CA PHE A 388 9.95 -7.64 6.52
C PHE A 388 8.56 -7.60 7.16
N GLY A 389 7.53 -7.73 6.34
CA GLY A 389 6.16 -7.74 6.83
C GLY A 389 5.13 -7.72 5.73
N LEU A 390 3.93 -7.23 6.08
CA LEU A 390 2.81 -7.10 5.17
C LEU A 390 3.09 -5.96 4.20
N ARG A 391 2.81 -6.17 2.92
CA ARG A 391 2.96 -5.16 1.89
C ARG A 391 1.64 -5.04 1.14
N VAL A 392 1.15 -3.82 1.04
CA VAL A 392 -0.16 -3.50 0.49
C VAL A 392 0.02 -2.53 -0.66
N LYS A 393 -0.37 -2.94 -1.87
CA LYS A 393 -0.46 -2.05 -3.03
C LYS A 393 -1.90 -1.60 -3.19
N LEU A 394 -2.06 -0.30 -3.38
CA LEU A 394 -3.34 0.37 -3.58
C LEU A 394 -3.36 0.93 -4.99
N ALA A 395 -4.42 0.65 -5.73
CA ALA A 395 -4.67 1.27 -7.03
C ALA A 395 -6.12 1.79 -7.10
N ALA A 396 -6.28 3.02 -7.53
CA ALA A 396 -7.59 3.63 -7.72
C ALA A 396 -7.65 4.28 -9.10
N VAL A 397 -8.57 3.80 -9.95
CA VAL A 397 -8.82 4.37 -11.28
C VAL A 397 -9.99 5.34 -11.19
N THR A 398 -9.72 6.61 -11.47
CA THR A 398 -10.71 7.69 -11.53
C THR A 398 -10.71 8.34 -12.90
N TRP A 399 -11.79 9.06 -13.21
CA TRP A 399 -12.01 9.69 -14.51
C TRP A 399 -12.36 11.15 -14.32
N TYR A 400 -11.83 12.00 -15.19
CA TYR A 400 -12.11 13.43 -15.20
C TYR A 400 -12.41 13.91 -16.63
N LEU A 401 -13.24 14.93 -16.72
CA LEU A 401 -13.55 15.62 -17.95
C LEU A 401 -12.92 17.00 -17.91
N VAL A 402 -12.24 17.35 -18.99
CA VAL A 402 -11.64 18.66 -19.22
C VAL A 402 -12.63 19.43 -20.09
N CYS A 403 -13.29 20.42 -19.51
CA CYS A 403 -14.31 21.22 -20.17
C CYS A 403 -13.80 22.63 -20.45
N ASP A 404 -14.39 23.28 -21.45
CA ASP A 404 -14.33 24.73 -21.57
C ASP A 404 -14.99 25.38 -20.35
N ALA A 405 -14.35 26.39 -19.76
CA ALA A 405 -14.92 27.08 -18.61
C ALA A 405 -16.03 28.07 -19.00
N GLU A 406 -16.00 28.62 -20.22
CA GLU A 406 -17.07 29.51 -20.71
C GLU A 406 -18.34 28.72 -21.07
N ASP A 407 -18.17 27.48 -21.54
CA ASP A 407 -19.25 26.52 -21.78
C ASP A 407 -18.91 25.13 -21.18
N PRO A 408 -19.28 24.87 -19.91
CA PRO A 408 -19.00 23.58 -19.25
C PRO A 408 -19.67 22.36 -19.90
N THR A 409 -20.57 22.56 -20.88
CA THR A 409 -21.14 21.47 -21.68
C THR A 409 -20.23 21.06 -22.85
N ASN A 410 -19.30 21.93 -23.23
CA ASN A 410 -18.27 21.65 -24.21
C ASN A 410 -17.12 20.86 -23.57
N GLU A 411 -17.20 19.53 -23.67
CA GLU A 411 -16.19 18.60 -23.19
C GLU A 411 -15.06 18.46 -24.22
N LEU A 412 -13.88 18.96 -23.88
CA LEU A 412 -12.69 18.95 -24.75
C LEU A 412 -12.04 17.56 -24.74
N TYR A 413 -11.74 17.06 -23.54
CA TYR A 413 -11.10 15.76 -23.36
C TYR A 413 -11.66 14.99 -22.18
N GLU A 414 -11.42 13.69 -22.25
CA GLU A 414 -11.57 12.79 -21.12
C GLU A 414 -10.19 12.32 -20.69
N VAL A 415 -10.00 12.25 -19.37
CA VAL A 415 -8.74 11.87 -18.74
C VAL A 415 -9.01 10.73 -17.77
N GLU A 416 -8.28 9.64 -17.97
CA GLU A 416 -8.22 8.55 -17.00
C GLU A 416 -7.00 8.76 -16.10
N THR A 417 -7.17 8.62 -14.80
CA THR A 417 -6.07 8.64 -13.85
C THR A 417 -6.03 7.37 -13.01
N THR A 418 -4.83 6.82 -12.83
CA THR A 418 -4.58 5.71 -11.90
C THR A 418 -3.70 6.20 -10.77
N PHE A 419 -4.28 6.39 -9.59
CA PHE A 419 -3.53 6.62 -8.36
C PHE A 419 -2.96 5.29 -7.87
N ASN A 420 -1.66 5.24 -7.63
CA ASN A 420 -0.97 4.08 -7.07
C ASN A 420 -0.27 4.49 -5.78
N ASN A 421 -0.49 3.72 -4.72
CA ASN A 421 0.24 3.90 -3.47
C ASN A 421 0.62 2.55 -2.87
N ARG A 422 1.59 2.58 -1.96
CA ARG A 422 2.11 1.39 -1.31
C ARG A 422 2.28 1.64 0.16
N LEU A 423 1.78 0.70 0.96
CA LEU A 423 1.92 0.67 2.40
C LEU A 423 2.69 -0.58 2.80
N ALA A 424 3.59 -0.49 3.76
CA ALA A 424 4.20 -1.67 4.37
C ALA A 424 4.13 -1.59 5.88
N PHE A 425 3.84 -2.73 6.50
CA PHE A 425 3.64 -2.85 7.94
C PHE A 425 4.54 -3.96 8.47
N PRO A 426 5.45 -3.68 9.42
CA PRO A 426 6.22 -4.71 10.08
C PRO A 426 5.29 -5.49 11.01
N VAL A 427 5.36 -6.82 10.92
CA VAL A 427 4.53 -7.74 11.72
C VAL A 427 5.34 -8.42 12.83
N GLY A 428 6.36 -7.72 13.36
CA GLY A 428 7.18 -8.19 14.49
C GLY A 428 7.99 -9.45 14.19
N LEU A 429 8.06 -9.82 12.91
CA LEU A 429 8.79 -10.97 12.39
C LEU A 429 10.30 -10.67 12.33
N THR A 430 10.66 -9.39 12.31
CA THR A 430 12.01 -8.89 12.59
C THR A 430 12.04 -8.36 14.02
N PRO A 431 13.02 -8.76 14.86
CA PRO A 431 13.00 -8.49 16.31
C PRO A 431 13.21 -7.02 16.70
N PHE A 432 13.21 -6.09 15.75
CA PHE A 432 13.66 -4.70 15.93
C PHE A 432 12.75 -3.67 15.27
N HIS A 433 11.57 -4.05 14.77
CA HIS A 433 10.60 -3.08 14.22
C HIS A 433 9.38 -2.99 15.13
N PRO A 434 8.98 -1.77 15.55
CA PRO A 434 7.75 -1.56 16.27
C PRO A 434 6.56 -2.07 15.46
N LEU A 435 5.63 -2.79 16.09
CA LEU A 435 4.43 -3.33 15.43
C LEU A 435 3.44 -2.25 14.98
N ASP A 436 3.63 -1.03 15.47
CA ASP A 436 2.81 0.14 15.21
C ASP A 436 3.40 1.06 14.14
N SER A 437 4.48 0.65 13.44
CA SER A 437 5.00 1.45 12.32
C SER A 437 4.29 1.13 11.00
N MET A 438 4.28 2.11 10.10
CA MET A 438 3.74 2.04 8.77
C MET A 438 4.66 2.84 7.84
N ARG A 439 5.18 2.18 6.82
CA ARG A 439 5.76 2.86 5.65
C ARG A 439 4.62 3.24 4.71
N LYS A 440 4.58 4.49 4.26
CA LYS A 440 3.73 4.96 3.16
C LYS A 440 4.61 5.58 2.07
N ASP A 441 4.45 5.12 0.83
CA ASP A 441 5.19 5.65 -0.31
C ASP A 441 4.63 6.98 -0.82
N ARG A 442 5.37 7.62 -1.72
CA ARG A 442 5.10 8.97 -2.23
C ARG A 442 3.89 9.13 -3.15
N GLY A 443 3.00 8.13 -3.29
CA GLY A 443 1.79 8.14 -4.12
C GLY A 443 1.99 8.67 -5.56
N ASP A 444 1.83 7.83 -6.57
CA ASP A 444 2.01 8.24 -7.96
C ASP A 444 0.68 8.22 -8.72
N VAL A 445 0.39 9.30 -9.44
CA VAL A 445 -0.78 9.43 -10.32
C VAL A 445 -0.33 9.32 -11.75
N ALA A 446 -0.83 8.27 -12.38
CA ALA A 446 -0.68 8.01 -13.79
C ALA A 446 -1.84 8.63 -14.56
N VAL A 447 -1.58 9.61 -15.41
CA VAL A 447 -2.57 10.34 -16.20
C VAL A 447 -2.51 9.86 -17.65
N ARG A 448 -3.66 9.61 -18.26
CA ARG A 448 -3.81 9.21 -19.66
C ARG A 448 -4.91 10.02 -20.33
N LEU A 449 -4.58 10.63 -21.47
CA LEU A 449 -5.56 11.32 -22.30
C LEU A 449 -6.35 10.29 -23.12
N VAL A 450 -7.67 10.36 -23.07
CA VAL A 450 -8.55 9.52 -23.89
C VAL A 450 -9.04 10.36 -25.06
N LEU A 451 -8.38 10.17 -26.21
CA LEU A 451 -8.77 10.82 -27.46
C LEU A 451 -10.13 10.28 -27.89
N ARG A 452 -11.11 11.18 -28.07
CA ARG A 452 -12.40 10.82 -28.67
C ARG A 452 -12.11 10.30 -30.08
N ALA A 453 -12.43 9.03 -30.33
CA ALA A 453 -12.39 8.48 -31.68
C ALA A 453 -13.21 9.41 -32.59
N ALA A 454 -12.55 10.04 -33.57
CA ALA A 454 -13.18 10.96 -34.49
C ALA A 454 -14.47 10.33 -35.01
N ALA A 455 -15.60 11.00 -34.77
CA ALA A 455 -16.90 10.57 -35.25
C ALA A 455 -16.75 10.29 -36.75
N THR A 456 -16.84 9.02 -37.14
CA THR A 456 -16.79 8.62 -38.53
C THR A 456 -18.03 9.21 -39.19
N SER A 457 -17.85 10.34 -39.87
CA SER A 457 -18.91 10.99 -40.64
C SER A 457 -19.59 9.95 -41.52
N PRO A 458 -20.92 9.77 -41.42
CA PRO A 458 -21.62 8.87 -42.32
C PRO A 458 -21.45 9.44 -43.73
N ARG A 459 -20.71 8.73 -44.58
CA ARG A 459 -20.67 9.02 -46.02
C ARG A 459 -22.10 9.02 -46.52
N GLN A 460 -22.62 10.20 -46.83
CA GLN A 460 -23.82 10.35 -47.64
C GLN A 460 -23.55 9.68 -48.98
N HIS A 461 -24.13 8.50 -49.16
CA HIS A 461 -24.42 7.99 -50.49
C HIS A 461 -25.55 8.85 -51.05
N VAL A 462 -25.20 9.78 -51.93
CA VAL A 462 -26.13 10.38 -52.87
C VAL A 462 -26.17 9.46 -54.08
N GLU A 463 -27.36 8.92 -54.37
CA GLU A 463 -27.69 8.18 -55.60
C GLU A 463 -27.58 9.05 -56.86
#